data_AF-A0A191HW56-F1
#
_entry.id   AF-A0A191HW56-F1
#
_cell.length_a   1.000
_cell.length_b   1.000
_cell.length_c   1.000
_cell.angle_alpha   90.00
_cell.angle_beta   90.00
_cell.angle_gamma   90.00
#
_symmetry.space_group_name_H-M   'P 1'
#
loop_
_entity.id
_entity.type
_entity.pdbx_description
1 polymer ?
#
loop_
_entity_poly.entity_id
_entity_poly.type
_entity_poly.pdbx_seq_one_letter_code
_entity_poly.pdbx_strand_id
1 'polypeptide(L)'
;MLLYTLITFSPSVSRCFVFFVVSIIFKRFKIESSALFKLGLTSVILLIFNPYYLINIGFQLSFTIVGGLYYFSFLFKKWGFLKKFFYFGFVSFICSFPILLFYFQKTSLASILVTPLIMPIIEIVLIIGSLFLFSFSRSVVVAFWL
;
A
#
# COMPACT_ATOMS: atom_id res chain seq x y z
N MET A 1 -10.72 3.75 7.31
CA MET A 1 -9.80 2.59 7.38
C MET A 1 -10.06 1.70 8.59
N LEU A 2 -10.05 2.25 9.83
CA LEU A 2 -10.31 1.50 11.09
C LEU A 2 -11.66 0.75 11.15
N LEU A 3 -12.75 1.34 10.66
CA LEU A 3 -14.05 0.66 10.59
C LEU A 3 -14.08 -0.44 9.52
N TYR A 4 -13.44 -0.20 8.38
CA TYR A 4 -13.39 -1.17 7.28
C TYR A 4 -12.52 -2.40 7.61
N THR A 5 -11.42 -2.21 8.36
CA THR A 5 -10.57 -3.30 8.86
C THR A 5 -11.32 -4.27 9.78
N LEU A 6 -12.22 -3.75 10.62
CA LEU A 6 -12.98 -4.57 11.57
C LEU A 6 -14.09 -5.39 10.90
N ILE A 7 -14.62 -4.91 9.77
CA ILE A 7 -15.77 -5.54 9.09
C ILE A 7 -15.31 -6.60 8.08
N THR A 8 -14.20 -6.38 7.37
CA THR A 8 -13.83 -7.25 6.23
C THR A 8 -12.67 -8.20 6.48
N PHE A 9 -11.85 -8.01 7.52
CA PHE A 9 -10.67 -8.83 7.85
C PHE A 9 -9.81 -9.23 6.63
N SER A 10 -9.82 -8.41 5.58
CA SER A 10 -9.13 -8.76 4.35
C SER A 10 -7.61 -8.65 4.60
N PRO A 11 -6.81 -9.67 4.18
CA PRO A 11 -5.36 -9.71 4.40
C PRO A 11 -4.61 -8.48 3.90
N SER A 12 -5.18 -7.69 2.99
CA SER A 12 -4.58 -6.46 2.46
C SER A 12 -4.73 -5.26 3.41
N VAL A 13 -5.85 -5.18 4.13
CA VAL A 13 -6.14 -4.01 4.98
C VAL A 13 -5.38 -4.07 6.30
N SER A 14 -5.23 -5.27 6.87
CA SER A 14 -4.42 -5.50 8.09
C SER A 14 -2.95 -5.10 7.88
N ARG A 15 -2.37 -5.45 6.72
CA ARG A 15 -0.97 -5.12 6.38
C ARG A 15 -0.73 -3.62 6.22
N CYS A 16 -1.63 -2.93 5.51
CA CYS A 16 -1.57 -1.47 5.39
C CYS A 16 -1.67 -0.79 6.76
N PHE A 17 -2.53 -1.30 7.64
CA PHE A 17 -2.66 -0.78 9.00
C PHE A 17 -1.36 -0.92 9.80
N VAL A 18 -0.75 -2.12 9.83
CA VAL A 18 0.52 -2.34 10.55
C VAL A 18 1.63 -1.45 9.99
N PHE A 19 1.76 -1.35 8.66
CA PHE A 19 2.76 -0.47 8.02
C PHE A 19 2.57 1.01 8.39
N PHE A 20 1.32 1.47 8.45
CA PHE A 20 0.98 2.84 8.81
C PHE A 20 1.31 3.13 10.28
N VAL A 21 0.97 2.21 11.19
CA VAL A 21 1.31 2.31 12.62
C VAL A 21 2.83 2.38 12.81
N VAL A 22 3.58 1.47 12.18
CA VAL A 22 5.05 1.48 12.21
C VAL A 22 5.58 2.82 11.67
N SER A 23 5.07 3.30 10.53
CA SER A 23 5.51 4.56 9.95
C SER A 23 5.26 5.77 10.85
N ILE A 24 4.12 5.81 11.56
CA ILE A 24 3.82 6.85 12.55
C ILE A 24 4.78 6.78 13.73
N ILE A 25 5.05 5.59 14.27
CA ILE A 25 5.98 5.39 15.39
C ILE A 25 7.35 5.97 15.02
N PHE A 26 7.92 5.58 13.88
CA PHE A 26 9.21 6.10 13.42
C PHE A 26 9.21 7.63 13.25
N LYS A 27 8.11 8.20 12.73
CA LYS A 27 7.96 9.65 12.60
C LYS A 27 7.88 10.35 13.97
N ARG A 28 7.20 9.75 14.96
CA ARG A 28 7.09 10.28 16.32
C ARG A 28 8.43 10.28 17.04
N PHE A 29 9.24 9.24 16.86
CA PHE A 29 10.58 9.14 17.45
C PHE A 29 11.67 9.86 16.63
N LYS A 30 11.32 10.52 15.51
CA LYS A 30 12.27 11.17 14.58
C LYS A 30 13.42 10.25 14.14
N ILE A 31 13.17 8.94 14.06
CA ILE A 31 14.18 7.97 13.66
C ILE A 31 14.27 8.00 12.13
N GLU A 32 15.40 8.50 11.61
CA GLU A 32 15.71 8.44 10.19
C GLU A 32 15.97 6.99 9.79
N SER A 33 14.94 6.36 9.24
CA SER A 33 14.96 4.98 8.78
C SER A 33 14.63 4.94 7.30
N SER A 34 15.41 4.12 6.58
CA SER A 34 15.14 3.85 5.16
C SER A 34 13.74 3.23 5.01
N ALA A 35 13.10 3.47 3.86
CA ALA A 35 11.81 2.87 3.56
C ALA A 35 11.87 1.33 3.65
N LEU A 36 13.01 0.74 3.24
CA LEU A 36 13.31 -0.68 3.40
C LEU A 36 13.27 -1.15 4.85
N PHE A 37 13.87 -0.40 5.78
CA PHE A 37 13.91 -0.79 7.18
C PHE A 37 12.50 -0.83 7.79
N LYS A 38 11.68 0.19 7.53
CA LYS A 38 10.28 0.22 7.99
C LYS A 38 9.45 -0.93 7.41
N LEU A 39 9.68 -1.27 6.14
CA LEU A 39 9.00 -2.38 5.48
C LEU A 39 9.47 -3.74 6.00
N GLY A 40 10.78 -3.90 6.22
CA GLY A 40 11.35 -5.10 6.84
C GLY A 40 10.83 -5.32 8.25
N LEU A 41 10.78 -4.26 9.07
CA LEU A 41 10.23 -4.34 10.42
C LEU A 41 8.74 -4.69 10.40
N THR A 42 7.96 -4.07 9.50
CA THR A 42 6.55 -4.42 9.28
C THR A 42 6.39 -5.88 8.88
N SER A 43 7.29 -6.38 8.03
CA SER A 43 7.31 -7.76 7.56
C SER A 43 7.56 -8.74 8.71
N VAL A 44 8.58 -8.48 9.53
CA VAL A 44 8.90 -9.31 10.70
C VAL A 44 7.70 -9.37 11.65
N ILE A 45 7.07 -8.23 11.93
CA ILE A 45 5.87 -8.17 12.77
C ILE A 45 4.75 -9.03 12.18
N LEU A 46 4.48 -8.90 10.87
CA LEU A 46 3.44 -9.69 10.19
C LEU A 46 3.74 -11.19 10.19
N LEU A 47 4.99 -11.60 9.99
CA LEU A 47 5.40 -13.01 10.01
C LEU A 47 5.21 -13.65 11.40
N ILE A 48 5.44 -12.89 12.47
CA ILE A 48 5.22 -13.37 13.86
C ILE A 48 3.74 -13.70 14.08
N PHE A 49 2.83 -12.90 13.53
CA PHE A 49 1.39 -13.16 13.66
C PHE A 49 0.90 -14.27 12.73
N ASN A 50 1.43 -14.36 11.50
CA ASN A 50 1.04 -15.41 10.57
C ASN A 50 2.12 -15.69 9.51
N PRO A 51 2.78 -16.86 9.54
CA PRO A 51 3.87 -17.19 8.61
C PRO A 51 3.40 -17.33 7.16
N TYR A 52 2.10 -17.55 6.93
CA TYR A 52 1.52 -17.65 5.58
C TYR A 52 1.50 -16.31 4.83
N TYR A 53 1.85 -15.18 5.47
CA TYR A 53 1.93 -13.88 4.80
C TYR A 53 3.01 -13.80 3.71
N LEU A 54 4.05 -14.64 3.74
CA LEU A 54 5.10 -14.67 2.70
C LEU A 54 4.59 -15.07 1.31
N ILE A 55 3.51 -15.86 1.26
CA ILE A 55 2.95 -16.41 0.02
C ILE A 55 1.88 -15.46 -0.57
N ASN A 56 1.44 -14.47 0.21
CA ASN A 56 0.44 -13.52 -0.25
C ASN A 56 1.01 -12.56 -1.31
N ILE A 57 0.29 -12.47 -2.43
CA ILE A 57 0.64 -11.63 -3.58
C ILE A 57 0.96 -10.18 -3.18
N GLY A 58 0.14 -9.61 -2.31
CA GLY A 58 0.30 -8.20 -1.93
C GLY A 58 1.51 -7.96 -1.05
N PHE A 59 2.01 -8.97 -0.34
CA PHE A 59 3.21 -8.82 0.49
C PHE A 59 4.45 -8.79 -0.41
N GLN A 60 4.48 -9.70 -1.40
CA GLN A 60 5.53 -9.78 -2.40
C GLN A 60 5.59 -8.52 -3.29
N LEU A 61 4.44 -7.98 -3.70
CA LEU A 61 4.36 -6.72 -4.45
C LEU A 61 4.95 -5.55 -3.65
N SER A 62 4.49 -5.33 -2.42
CA SER A 62 4.97 -4.22 -1.59
C SER A 62 6.47 -4.31 -1.31
N PHE A 63 6.98 -5.51 -0.98
CA PHE A 63 8.40 -5.71 -0.71
C PHE A 63 9.25 -5.49 -1.97
N THR A 64 8.81 -6.04 -3.12
CA THR A 64 9.53 -5.91 -4.39
C THR A 64 9.54 -4.47 -4.90
N ILE A 65 8.40 -3.75 -4.85
CA ILE A 65 8.32 -2.35 -5.31
C ILE A 65 9.26 -1.47 -4.48
N VAL A 66 9.19 -1.55 -3.15
CA VAL A 66 10.02 -0.66 -2.30
C VAL A 66 11.48 -1.06 -2.34
N GLY A 67 11.81 -2.34 -2.48
CA GLY A 67 13.16 -2.81 -2.76
C GLY A 67 13.70 -2.27 -4.07
N GLY A 68 12.92 -2.37 -5.15
CA GLY A 68 13.27 -1.83 -6.46
C GLY A 68 13.47 -0.31 -6.42
N LEU A 69 12.56 0.42 -5.77
CA LEU A 69 12.68 1.87 -5.59
C LEU A 69 13.91 2.26 -4.78
N TYR A 70 14.26 1.51 -3.73
CA TYR A 70 15.47 1.78 -2.96
C TYR A 70 16.74 1.55 -3.78
N TYR A 71 16.81 0.44 -4.52
CA TYR A 71 17.96 0.15 -5.38
C TYR A 71 18.16 1.23 -6.43
N PHE A 72 17.07 1.64 -7.09
CA PHE A 72 17.12 2.69 -8.09
C PHE A 72 17.23 4.11 -7.50
N SER A 73 17.02 4.30 -6.20
CA SER A 73 17.07 5.62 -5.56
C SER A 73 18.43 6.32 -5.71
N PHE A 74 19.52 5.54 -5.82
CA PHE A 74 20.87 6.05 -6.01
C PHE A 74 21.06 6.72 -7.38
N LEU A 75 20.39 6.23 -8.42
CA LEU A 75 20.48 6.75 -9.79
C LEU A 75 19.82 8.13 -9.96
N PHE A 76 18.93 8.53 -9.05
CA PHE A 76 18.05 9.69 -9.23
C PHE A 76 18.38 10.89 -8.35
N LYS A 77 19.51 10.89 -7.66
CA LYS A 77 19.87 11.95 -6.70
C LYS A 77 20.00 13.35 -7.35
N LYS A 78 20.23 13.42 -8.67
CA LYS A 78 20.46 14.66 -9.43
C LYS A 78 19.26 15.16 -10.25
N TRP A 79 18.11 14.49 -10.21
CA TRP A 79 16.99 14.82 -11.10
C TRP A 79 15.93 15.68 -10.43
N GLY A 80 15.33 16.59 -11.20
CA GLY A 80 14.24 17.46 -10.75
C GLY A 80 12.98 16.67 -10.35
N PHE A 81 12.14 17.28 -9.51
CA PHE A 81 10.95 16.68 -8.91
C PHE A 81 10.05 15.96 -9.93
N LEU A 82 9.71 16.61 -11.06
CA LEU A 82 8.83 16.03 -12.09
C LEU A 82 9.39 14.73 -12.69
N LYS A 83 10.69 14.72 -13.01
CA LYS A 83 11.35 13.51 -13.54
C LYS A 83 11.38 12.42 -12.48
N LYS A 84 11.60 12.78 -11.21
CA LYS A 84 11.55 11.82 -10.11
C LYS A 84 10.18 11.14 -10.00
N PHE A 85 9.07 11.88 -10.07
CA PHE A 85 7.72 11.29 -10.02
C PHE A 85 7.46 10.30 -11.16
N PHE A 86 7.77 10.69 -12.39
CA PHE A 86 7.58 9.83 -13.55
C PHE A 86 8.37 8.52 -13.45
N TYR A 87 9.63 8.61 -13.01
CA TYR A 87 10.49 7.44 -12.83
C TYR A 87 10.09 6.57 -11.65
N PHE A 88 9.61 7.15 -10.54
CA PHE A 88 9.05 6.37 -9.43
C PHE A 88 7.85 5.52 -9.88
N GLY A 89 6.95 6.10 -10.68
CA GLY A 89 5.85 5.37 -11.29
C GLY A 89 6.33 4.25 -12.23
N PHE A 90 7.31 4.57 -13.08
CA PHE A 90 7.85 3.61 -14.05
C PHE A 90 8.58 2.43 -13.39
N VAL A 91 9.42 2.68 -12.39
CA VAL A 91 10.12 1.63 -11.62
C VAL A 91 9.13 0.75 -10.88
N SER A 92 8.12 1.36 -10.24
CA SER A 92 7.06 0.60 -9.57
C SER A 92 6.31 -0.31 -10.55
N PHE A 93 5.99 0.19 -11.75
CA PHE A 93 5.34 -0.58 -12.80
C PHE A 93 6.19 -1.77 -13.25
N ILE A 94 7.47 -1.56 -13.56
CA ILE A 94 8.40 -2.62 -13.98
C ILE A 94 8.56 -3.66 -12.87
N CYS A 95 8.71 -3.24 -11.62
CA CYS A 95 8.85 -4.16 -10.49
C CYS A 95 7.58 -4.97 -10.22
N SER A 96 6.40 -4.40 -10.48
CA SER A 96 5.11 -5.07 -10.27
C SER A 96 4.76 -6.03 -11.40
N PHE A 97 5.16 -5.70 -12.62
CA PHE A 97 4.83 -6.45 -13.83
C PHE A 97 5.13 -7.96 -13.77
N PRO A 98 6.35 -8.42 -13.39
CA PRO A 98 6.64 -9.85 -13.36
C PRO A 98 5.79 -10.60 -12.32
N ILE A 99 5.59 -10.03 -11.13
CA ILE A 99 4.78 -10.66 -10.07
C ILE A 99 3.32 -10.83 -10.54
N LEU A 100 2.75 -9.80 -11.17
CA LEU A 100 1.40 -9.87 -11.74
C LEU A 100 1.31 -10.97 -12.80
N LEU A 101 2.32 -11.05 -13.68
CA LEU A 101 2.36 -12.04 -14.75
C LEU A 101 2.48 -13.48 -14.22
N PHE A 102 3.24 -13.72 -13.14
CA PHE A 102 3.40 -15.04 -12.52
C PHE A 102 2.16 -15.56 -11.78
N TYR A 103 1.38 -14.69 -11.14
CA TYR A 103 0.23 -15.14 -10.34
C TYR A 103 -1.09 -15.15 -11.11
N PHE A 104 -1.26 -14.23 -12.07
CA PHE A 104 -2.49 -14.15 -12.87
C PHE A 104 -2.38 -14.95 -14.18
N GLN A 105 -1.47 -15.94 -14.28
CA GLN A 105 -1.16 -16.76 -15.47
C GLN A 105 -2.35 -17.40 -16.22
N LYS A 106 -3.60 -17.17 -15.80
CA LYS A 106 -4.84 -17.62 -16.47
C LYS A 106 -5.89 -16.54 -16.79
N THR A 107 -5.63 -15.25 -16.66
CA THR A 107 -6.59 -14.23 -17.13
C THR A 107 -5.97 -13.40 -18.24
N SER A 108 -6.73 -13.30 -19.34
CA SER A 108 -6.43 -12.64 -20.61
C SER A 108 -5.52 -11.41 -20.52
N LEU A 109 -4.77 -11.12 -21.60
CA LEU A 109 -4.06 -9.85 -21.84
C LEU A 109 -4.90 -8.60 -21.52
N ALA A 110 -6.24 -8.70 -21.58
CA ALA A 110 -7.15 -7.67 -21.13
C ALA A 110 -6.97 -7.33 -19.64
N SER A 111 -6.78 -8.30 -18.75
CA SER A 111 -6.59 -8.06 -17.30
C SER A 111 -5.36 -7.21 -16.97
N ILE A 112 -4.29 -7.30 -17.76
CA ILE A 112 -3.07 -6.48 -17.59
C ILE A 112 -3.33 -5.00 -17.90
N LEU A 113 -4.21 -4.68 -18.85
CA LEU A 113 -4.59 -3.30 -19.21
C LEU A 113 -5.74 -2.78 -18.34
N VAL A 114 -6.68 -3.65 -18.00
CA VAL A 114 -7.89 -3.35 -17.25
C VAL A 114 -7.58 -3.12 -15.77
N THR A 115 -6.66 -3.88 -15.16
CA THR A 115 -6.29 -3.72 -13.74
C THR A 115 -5.69 -2.34 -13.41
N PRO A 116 -4.68 -1.80 -14.12
CA PRO A 116 -4.18 -0.45 -13.84
C PRO A 116 -5.20 0.66 -14.16
N LEU A 117 -6.21 0.39 -14.99
CA LEU A 117 -7.31 1.34 -15.24
C LEU A 117 -8.36 1.31 -14.12
N ILE A 118 -8.69 0.12 -13.60
CA ILE A 118 -9.70 -0.08 -12.55
C ILE A 118 -9.16 0.23 -11.15
N MET A 119 -7.87 -0.01 -10.89
CA MET A 119 -7.25 0.30 -9.61
C MET A 119 -7.48 1.75 -9.15
N PRO A 120 -7.19 2.80 -9.97
CA PRO A 120 -7.44 4.19 -9.56
C PRO A 120 -8.93 4.50 -9.38
N ILE A 121 -9.81 3.84 -10.14
CA ILE A 121 -11.26 4.00 -9.99
C ILE A 121 -11.71 3.45 -8.62
N ILE A 122 -11.21 2.29 -8.22
CA ILE A 122 -11.46 1.70 -6.90
C ILE A 122 -10.94 2.63 -5.79
N GLU A 123 -9.74 3.20 -5.95
CA GLU A 123 -9.18 4.14 -4.98
C GLU A 123 -10.04 5.40 -4.81
N ILE A 124 -10.52 5.99 -5.91
CA ILE A 124 -11.42 7.15 -5.87
C ILE A 124 -12.72 6.81 -5.14
N VAL A 125 -13.33 5.66 -5.47
CA VAL A 125 -14.56 5.19 -4.81
C VAL A 125 -14.33 4.97 -3.32
N LEU A 126 -13.20 4.38 -2.93
CA LEU A 126 -12.84 4.17 -1.53
C LEU A 126 -12.63 5.48 -0.77
N ILE A 127 -11.97 6.48 -1.39
CA ILE A 127 -11.77 7.80 -0.78
C ILE A 127 -13.13 8.47 -0.55
N ILE A 128 -13.99 8.51 -1.56
CA ILE A 128 -15.34 9.10 -1.49
C ILE A 128 -16.18 8.39 -0.41
N GLY A 129 -16.20 7.05 -0.42
CA GLY A 129 -16.92 6.27 0.58
C GLY A 129 -16.40 6.50 2.00
N SER A 130 -15.08 6.66 2.17
CA SER A 130 -14.49 6.96 3.48
C SER A 130 -14.85 8.35 4.01
N LEU A 131 -14.93 9.35 3.13
CA LEU A 131 -15.36 10.72 3.47
C LEU A 131 -16.83 10.75 3.86
N PHE A 132 -17.68 10.01 3.13
CA PHE A 132 -19.10 9.90 3.44
C PHE A 132 -19.35 9.30 4.82
N LEU A 133 -18.70 8.18 5.15
CA LEU A 133 -18.78 7.55 6.46
C LEU A 133 -18.24 8.45 7.58
N PHE A 134 -17.17 9.20 7.33
CA PHE A 134 -16.64 10.14 8.31
C PHE A 134 -17.63 11.27 8.61
N SER A 135 -18.28 11.82 7.58
CA SER A 135 -19.33 12.84 7.73
C SER A 135 -20.53 12.30 8.53
N PHE A 136 -20.98 11.08 8.21
CA PHE A 136 -22.09 10.43 8.92
C PHE A 136 -21.76 10.10 10.38
N SER A 137 -20.54 9.65 10.68
CA SER A 137 -20.13 9.41 12.07
C SER A 137 -20.20 10.67 12.94
N ARG A 138 -19.96 11.85 12.33
CA ARG A 138 -20.03 13.14 13.02
C ARG A 138 -21.47 13.57 13.29
N SER A 139 -22.42 13.24 12.41
CA SER A 139 -23.85 13.54 12.65
C SER A 139 -24.46 12.65 13.75
N VAL A 140 -24.09 11.36 13.81
CA VAL A 140 -24.57 10.44 14.85
C VAL A 140 -24.06 10.83 16.24
N VAL A 141 -22.79 11.25 16.35
CA VAL A 141 -22.23 11.73 17.63
C VAL A 141 -22.89 13.04 18.07
N VAL A 142 -23.20 13.96 17.16
CA VAL A 142 -23.90 15.21 17.50
C VAL A 142 -25.36 14.95 17.89
N ALA A 143 -26.04 13.99 17.23
CA ALA A 143 -27.41 13.60 17.56
C ALA A 143 -27.53 12.86 18.91
N PHE A 144 -26.43 12.29 19.43
CA PHE A 144 -26.40 11.64 20.74
C PHE A 144 -26.11 12.63 21.90
N TRP A 145 -25.68 13.86 21.58
CA TRP A 145 -25.40 14.95 22.53
C TRP A 145 -26.49 16.04 22.56
N LEU A 146 -27.57 15.87 21.79
CA LEU A 146 -28.82 16.65 21.83
C LEU A 146 -29.92 15.80 22.46
#